data_AF-A0A2G9SNU7-F1
#
_entry.id   AF-A0A2G9SNU7-F1
#
_cell.length_a   1.000
_cell.length_b   1.000
_cell.length_c   1.000
_cell.angle_alpha   90.00
_cell.angle_beta   90.00
_cell.angle_gamma   90.00
#
_symmetry.space_group_name_H-M   'P 1'
#
loop_
_entity.id
_entity.type
_entity.pdbx_description
1 polymer ?
#
loop_
_entity_poly.entity_id
_entity_poly.type
_entity_poly.pdbx_seq_one_letter_code
_entity_poly.pdbx_strand_id
1 'polypeptide(L)' 'MPKIQAVGTALPRYKVSREESKAFALNLYGEVYKGDPDRLLAIYDHTAIDSRYFCVPAEWFASSKSFEVKIISTLKKG' A
#
# COMPACT_ATOMS: atom_id res chain seq x y z
N MET A 1 0.52 13.89 38.35
CA MET A 1 1.11 14.08 37.01
C MET A 1 0.68 12.94 36.11
N PRO A 2 0.02 13.20 34.97
CA PRO A 2 -0.20 12.18 33.96
C PRO A 2 1.14 11.77 33.34
N LYS A 3 1.33 10.47 33.13
CA LYS A 3 2.49 9.88 32.45
C LYS A 3 2.03 8.80 31.49
N ILE A 4 2.68 8.68 30.34
CA ILE A 4 2.45 7.57 29.42
C ILE A 4 2.97 6.30 30.10
N GLN A 5 2.10 5.29 30.23
CA GLN A 5 2.43 4.01 30.88
C GLN A 5 3.04 3.00 29.91
N ALA A 6 2.57 2.98 28.66
CA ALA A 6 3.10 2.12 27.61
C ALA A 6 2.71 2.65 26.22
N VAL A 7 3.51 2.30 25.21
CA VAL A 7 3.23 2.50 23.78
C VAL A 7 3.58 1.21 23.06
N GLY A 8 2.71 0.75 22.17
CA GLY A 8 2.95 -0.43 21.33
C GLY A 8 2.67 -0.11 19.87
N THR A 9 3.45 -0.72 18.97
CA THR A 9 3.30 -0.56 17.52
C THR A 9 3.39 -1.93 16.84
N ALA A 10 2.63 -2.14 15.77
CA ALA A 10 2.73 -3.33 14.94
C ALA A 10 2.73 -2.92 13.46
N LEU A 11 3.59 -3.57 12.67
CA LEU A 11 3.65 -3.38 11.23
C LEU A 11 3.14 -4.65 10.52
N PRO A 12 2.34 -4.52 9.45
CA PRO A 12 1.99 -5.63 8.58
C PRO A 12 3.22 -6.32 7.97
N ARG A 13 3.06 -7.57 7.52
CA ARG A 13 4.19 -8.42 7.11
C ARG A 13 4.89 -7.98 5.82
N TYR A 14 4.16 -7.36 4.88
CA TYR A 14 4.68 -7.11 3.54
C TYR A 14 5.20 -5.69 3.45
N LYS A 15 6.51 -5.52 3.62
CA LYS A 15 7.20 -4.25 3.36
C LYS A 15 7.25 -4.04 1.84
N VAL A 16 6.94 -2.81 1.42
CA VAL A 16 6.95 -2.38 0.02
C VAL A 16 7.73 -1.08 -0.06
N SER A 17 8.80 -1.05 -0.85
CA SER A 17 9.62 0.16 -1.06
C SER A 17 8.85 1.21 -1.87
N ARG A 18 9.38 2.43 -1.89
CA ARG A 18 8.88 3.49 -2.78
C ARG A 18 8.87 3.04 -4.24
N GLU A 19 9.96 2.44 -4.70
CA GLU A 19 10.17 1.97 -6.08
C GLU A 19 9.21 0.83 -6.43
N GLU A 20 9.07 -0.16 -5.55
CA GLU A 20 8.09 -1.24 -5.70
C GLU A 20 6.66 -0.69 -5.74
N SER A 21 6.32 0.25 -4.86
CA SER A 21 5.00 0.86 -4.82
C SER A 21 4.71 1.71 -6.07
N LYS A 22 5.73 2.38 -6.62
CA LYS A 22 5.63 3.17 -7.87
C LYS A 22 5.41 2.26 -9.08
N ALA A 23 6.23 1.21 -9.20
CA ALA A 23 6.07 0.20 -10.25
C ALA A 23 4.71 -0.49 -10.18
N PHE A 24 4.25 -0.80 -8.97
CA PHE A 24 2.95 -1.42 -8.76
C PHE A 24 1.78 -0.51 -9.19
N ALA A 25 1.83 0.78 -8.85
CA ALA A 25 0.80 1.73 -9.27
C ALA A 25 0.74 1.88 -10.79
N LEU A 26 1.90 1.91 -11.46
CA LEU A 26 1.97 1.92 -12.93
C LEU A 26 1.37 0.63 -13.52
N ASN A 27 1.67 -0.53 -12.96
CA ASN A 27 1.11 -1.80 -13.45
C ASN A 27 -0.41 -1.89 -13.29
N LEU A 28 -0.97 -1.36 -12.20
CA LEU A 28 -2.42 -1.41 -11.96
C LEU A 28 -3.21 -0.39 -12.78
N TYR A 29 -2.65 0.80 -12.98
CA TYR A 29 -3.43 1.95 -13.45
C TYR A 29 -2.85 2.62 -14.70
N GLY A 30 -1.71 2.16 -15.23
CA GLY A 30 -1.05 2.75 -16.40
C GLY A 30 -1.99 2.90 -17.60
N GLU A 31 -2.79 1.88 -17.88
CA GLU A 31 -3.79 1.87 -18.96
C GLU A 31 -4.96 2.85 -18.73
N VAL A 32 -5.25 3.19 -17.46
CA VAL A 32 -6.34 4.11 -17.08
C VAL A 32 -5.90 5.56 -17.26
N TYR A 33 -4.62 5.86 -17.00
CA TYR A 33 -4.06 7.20 -17.14
C TYR A 33 -3.58 7.46 -18.57
N LYS A 34 -4.53 7.52 -19.53
CA LYS A 34 -4.26 7.75 -20.97
C LYS A 34 -3.62 9.11 -21.33
N GLY A 35 -3.33 9.96 -20.35
CA GLY A 35 -2.84 11.33 -20.56
C GLY A 35 -1.39 11.52 -20.12
N ASP A 36 -1.11 11.30 -18.83
CA ASP A 36 0.20 11.58 -18.22
C ASP A 36 0.35 10.79 -16.90
N PRO A 37 0.75 9.50 -16.97
CA PRO A 37 1.01 8.71 -15.77
C PRO A 37 2.23 9.24 -14.99
N ASP A 38 3.19 9.86 -15.67
CA ASP A 38 4.44 10.35 -15.07
C ASP A 38 4.18 11.46 -14.06
N ARG A 39 3.23 12.35 -14.33
CA ARG A 39 2.82 13.39 -13.36
C ARG A 39 2.38 12.82 -12.02
N LEU A 40 1.58 11.75 -12.01
CA LEU A 40 1.13 11.14 -10.76
C LEU A 40 2.20 10.25 -10.15
N LEU A 41 3.01 9.58 -10.97
CA LEU A 41 4.12 8.75 -10.49
C LEU A 41 5.23 9.58 -9.85
N ALA A 42 5.47 10.81 -10.31
CA ALA A 42 6.44 11.73 -9.73
C ALA A 42 6.14 12.08 -8.25
N ILE A 43 4.87 11.99 -7.82
CA ILE A 43 4.49 12.23 -6.41
C ILE A 43 5.26 11.29 -5.48
N TYR A 44 5.50 10.03 -5.89
CA TYR A 44 6.20 9.03 -5.08
C TYR A 44 7.60 9.48 -4.67
N ASP A 45 8.31 10.17 -5.58
CA ASP A 45 9.69 10.64 -5.39
C ASP A 45 9.75 11.84 -4.42
N HIS A 46 8.64 12.56 -4.26
CA HIS A 46 8.53 13.70 -3.37
C HIS A 46 7.78 13.38 -2.07
N THR A 47 7.50 12.10 -1.81
CA THR A 47 7.04 11.65 -0.49
C THR A 47 8.24 11.40 0.43
N ALA A 48 8.19 11.89 1.66
CA ALA A 48 9.12 11.51 2.73
C ALA A 48 8.84 10.07 3.26
N ILE A 49 8.45 9.14 2.37
CA ILE A 49 8.04 7.77 2.66
C ILE A 49 8.95 6.80 1.89
N ASP A 50 9.92 6.23 2.58
CA ASP A 50 10.84 5.26 1.96
C ASP A 50 10.22 3.89 1.73
N SER A 51 9.31 3.50 2.63
CA SER A 51 8.60 2.23 2.52
C SER A 51 7.28 2.28 3.27
N ARG A 52 6.38 1.39 2.86
CA ARG A 52 5.06 1.18 3.45
C ARG A 52 4.84 -0.31 3.70
N TYR A 53 3.85 -0.65 4.50
CA TYR A 53 3.57 -2.04 4.87
C TYR A 53 2.13 -2.41 4.52
N PHE A 54 1.95 -3.52 3.81
CA PHE A 54 0.65 -4.06 3.41
C PHE A 54 0.30 -5.31 4.23
N CYS A 55 -1.00 -5.53 4.47
CA CYS A 55 -1.52 -6.72 5.16
C CYS A 55 -1.63 -7.96 4.25
N VAL A 56 -1.59 -7.72 2.94
CA VAL A 56 -1.58 -8.71 1.86
C VAL A 56 -0.39 -8.41 0.93
N PRO A 57 0.10 -9.40 0.15
CA PRO A 57 1.09 -9.15 -0.89
C PRO A 57 0.59 -8.11 -1.91
N ALA A 58 1.48 -7.34 -2.54
CA ALA A 58 1.09 -6.31 -3.51
C ALA A 58 0.29 -6.93 -4.68
N GLU A 59 0.70 -8.10 -5.14
CA GLU A 59 0.08 -8.85 -6.23
C GLU A 59 -1.39 -9.19 -5.94
N TRP A 60 -1.81 -9.18 -4.67
CA TRP A 60 -3.20 -9.41 -4.29
C TRP A 60 -4.16 -8.38 -4.94
N PHE A 61 -3.71 -7.13 -5.18
CA PHE A 61 -4.55 -6.12 -5.83
C PHE A 61 -4.57 -6.23 -7.36
N ALA A 62 -3.73 -7.06 -7.99
CA ALA A 62 -3.64 -7.19 -9.46
C ALA A 62 -4.89 -7.85 -10.09
N SER A 63 -5.69 -8.55 -9.31
CA SER A 63 -6.96 -9.14 -9.76
C SER A 63 -8.15 -8.39 -9.18
N SER A 64 -9.24 -8.26 -9.96
CA SER A 64 -10.51 -7.75 -9.43
C SER A 64 -11.00 -8.63 -8.27
N LYS A 65 -11.38 -7.99 -7.16
CA LYS A 65 -11.91 -8.67 -5.96
C LYS A 65 -13.35 -8.20 -5.74
N SER A 66 -14.22 -9.12 -5.32
CA SER A 66 -15.53 -8.74 -4.81
C SER A 66 -15.40 -7.97 -3.49
N PHE A 67 -16.41 -7.18 -3.17
CA PHE A 67 -16.45 -6.39 -1.93
C PHE A 67 -16.30 -7.27 -0.68
N GLU A 68 -16.94 -8.44 -0.66
CA GLU A 68 -16.93 -9.41 0.44
C GLU A 68 -15.52 -9.95 0.75
N VAL A 69 -14.74 -10.26 -0.30
CA VAL A 69 -13.37 -10.80 -0.15
C VAL A 69 -12.41 -9.76 0.45
N LYS A 70 -12.63 -8.46 0.21
CA LYS A 70 -11.80 -7.37 0.75
C LYS A 70 -11.87 -7.33 2.28
N ILE A 71 -13.04 -7.56 2.86
CA ILE A 71 -13.27 -7.55 4.31
C ILE A 71 -12.63 -8.77 4.98
N ILE A 72 -12.83 -9.97 4.42
CA ILE A 72 -12.35 -11.23 5.03
C ILE A 72 -10.82 -11.34 5.04
N SER A 73 -10.14 -10.86 3.99
CA SER A 73 -8.67 -10.88 3.93
C SER A 73 -8.00 -10.06 5.04
N THR A 74 -8.71 -9.06 5.57
CA THR A 74 -8.24 -8.19 6.65
C THR A 74 -8.47 -8.82 8.04
N LEU A 75 -9.47 -9.70 8.18
CA LEU A 75 -9.89 -10.29 9.46
C LEU A 75 -9.18 -11.60 9.82
N LYS A 76 -8.60 -12.34 8.85
CA LYS A 76 -7.97 -13.65 9.09
C LYS A 76 -6.53 -13.61 9.65
N LYS A 77 -6.04 -12.45 10.13
CA LYS A 77 -4.65 -12.30 10.63
C LYS A 77 -4.58 -11.56 11.98
N GLY A 78 -5.59 -11.74 12.83
CA GLY A 78 -5.56 -11.36 14.25
C GLY A 78 -5.27 -12.58 15.11
#